data_AF-A0A2W0BJQ3-F1
#
_entry.id   AF-A0A2W0BJQ3-F1
#
_cell.length_a   1.000
_cell.length_b   1.000
_cell.length_c   1.000
_cell.angle_alpha   90.00
_cell.angle_beta   90.00
_cell.angle_gamma   90.00
#
_symmetry.space_group_name_H-M   'P 1'
#
loop_
_entity.id
_entity.type
_entity.pdbx_description
1 polymer ?
#
loop_
_entity_poly.entity_id
_entity_poly.type
_entity_poly.pdbx_seq_one_letter_code
_entity_poly.pdbx_strand_id
1 'polypeptide(L)'
;MSMASILQQIVSETRARLSAGVRPTRRRELEKMAANHKPRGFRKALLRADGNAPAIIAELKKASPSRGLIRDDFSVAELAPEMADAGAAALSVLTEEKHFQGGLENLRIASERVTIPCLRKDFIVDEIQLLEARACGGDAALLIVAALTDAELRTFSAAARNLELDILCEVHDEEELQRALGAGFESPGDALRKLRADAAQLASKHEVARQ
;
A
#
# COMPACT_ATOMS: atom_id res chain seq x y z
N MET A 1 7.51 8.84 22.12
CA MET A 1 6.26 8.15 21.76
C MET A 1 6.60 6.75 21.27
N SER A 2 5.89 5.72 21.68
CA SER A 2 6.08 4.35 21.17
C SER A 2 5.52 4.24 19.75
N MET A 3 5.96 3.24 18.97
CA MET A 3 5.43 2.99 17.62
C MET A 3 3.90 2.76 17.66
N ALA A 4 3.42 2.03 18.67
CA ALA A 4 1.99 1.83 18.90
C ALA A 4 1.22 3.15 19.11
N SER A 5 1.80 4.10 19.85
CA SER A 5 1.16 5.41 20.06
C SER A 5 1.11 6.27 18.79
N ILE A 6 2.10 6.15 17.90
CA ILE A 6 2.11 6.86 16.61
C ILE A 6 1.05 6.26 15.68
N LEU A 7 0.97 4.94 15.60
CA LEU A 7 -0.06 4.25 14.81
C LEU A 7 -1.47 4.68 15.23
N GLN A 8 -1.75 4.64 16.53
CA GLN A 8 -3.05 5.05 17.07
C GLN A 8 -3.38 6.52 16.74
N GLN A 9 -2.39 7.40 16.83
CA GLN A 9 -2.56 8.81 16.45
C GLN A 9 -2.93 8.94 14.96
N ILE A 10 -2.17 8.32 14.06
CA ILE A 10 -2.41 8.43 12.61
C ILE A 10 -3.79 7.86 12.24
N VAL A 11 -4.15 6.70 12.82
CA VAL A 11 -5.46 6.06 12.61
C VAL A 11 -6.59 6.97 13.10
N SER A 12 -6.47 7.54 14.30
CA SER A 12 -7.48 8.45 14.86
C SER A 12 -7.66 9.70 13.99
N GLU A 13 -6.56 10.32 13.56
CA GLU A 13 -6.58 11.49 12.69
C GLU A 13 -7.17 11.17 11.32
N THR A 14 -6.86 9.99 10.76
CA THR A 14 -7.44 9.55 9.48
C THR A 14 -8.95 9.33 9.59
N ARG A 15 -9.42 8.67 10.66
CA ARG A 15 -10.86 8.50 10.90
C ARG A 15 -11.58 9.83 11.06
N ALA A 16 -10.99 10.77 11.81
CA ALA A 16 -11.55 12.11 11.99
C ALA A 16 -11.62 12.89 10.67
N ARG A 17 -10.61 12.76 9.80
CA ARG A 17 -10.63 13.38 8.46
C ARG A 17 -11.74 12.81 7.58
N LEU A 18 -12.01 11.52 7.69
CA LEU A 18 -13.00 10.83 6.86
C LEU A 18 -14.42 10.86 7.44
N SER A 19 -14.62 11.30 8.68
CA SER A 19 -15.92 11.26 9.37
C SER A 19 -16.99 12.13 8.70
N ALA A 20 -16.60 13.16 7.94
CA ALA A 20 -17.51 13.98 7.15
C ALA A 20 -18.11 13.21 5.96
N GLY A 21 -17.58 12.03 5.64
CA GLY A 21 -17.95 11.22 4.49
C GLY A 21 -17.57 11.88 3.16
N VAL A 22 -17.98 11.24 2.08
CA VAL A 22 -17.76 11.73 0.72
C VAL A 22 -19.08 12.07 0.07
N ARG A 23 -19.15 13.26 -0.54
CA ARG A 23 -20.34 13.73 -1.25
C ARG A 23 -20.72 12.73 -2.36
N PRO A 24 -22.00 12.46 -2.61
CA PRO A 24 -22.43 11.49 -3.62
C PRO A 24 -21.88 11.78 -5.03
N THR A 25 -21.74 13.04 -5.40
CA THR A 25 -21.15 13.45 -6.69
C THR A 25 -19.69 13.00 -6.80
N ARG A 26 -18.90 13.23 -5.75
CA ARG A 26 -17.50 12.82 -5.68
C ARG A 26 -17.34 11.30 -5.68
N ARG A 27 -18.20 10.58 -4.96
CA ARG A 27 -18.20 9.10 -4.98
C ARG A 27 -18.43 8.56 -6.39
N ARG A 28 -19.41 9.10 -7.12
CA ARG A 28 -19.69 8.71 -8.51
C ARG A 28 -18.53 9.03 -9.46
N GLU A 29 -17.82 10.13 -9.24
CA GLU A 29 -16.60 10.44 -10.01
C GLU A 29 -15.51 9.38 -9.76
N LEU A 30 -15.28 9.02 -8.50
CA LEU A 30 -14.30 8.01 -8.13
C LEU A 30 -14.66 6.63 -8.71
N GLU A 31 -15.94 6.25 -8.70
CA GLU A 31 -16.43 5.01 -9.32
C GLU A 31 -16.14 4.98 -10.83
N LYS A 32 -16.37 6.09 -11.55
CA LYS A 32 -16.03 6.20 -12.98
C LYS A 32 -14.53 6.10 -13.23
N MET A 33 -13.74 6.79 -12.42
CA MET A 33 -12.27 6.73 -12.51
C MET A 33 -11.75 5.32 -12.23
N ALA A 34 -12.27 4.67 -11.19
CA ALA A 34 -11.92 3.30 -10.81
C ALA A 34 -12.25 2.28 -11.93
N ALA A 35 -13.39 2.45 -12.61
CA ALA A 35 -13.78 1.61 -13.73
C ALA A 35 -12.90 1.78 -14.98
N ASN A 36 -12.26 2.94 -15.15
CA ASN A 36 -11.35 3.20 -16.26
C ASN A 36 -9.95 2.60 -16.03
N HIS A 37 -9.55 2.34 -14.78
CA HIS A 37 -8.26 1.72 -14.48
C HIS A 37 -8.29 0.22 -14.74
N LYS A 38 -7.27 -0.28 -15.46
CA LYS A 38 -7.09 -1.71 -15.72
C LYS A 38 -6.04 -2.25 -14.74
N PRO A 39 -6.39 -3.20 -13.86
CA PRO A 39 -5.45 -3.74 -12.89
C PRO A 39 -4.31 -4.48 -13.59
N ARG A 40 -3.08 -4.21 -13.15
CA ARG A 40 -1.87 -4.86 -13.66
C ARG A 40 -1.59 -6.20 -12.97
N GLY A 41 -2.26 -6.45 -11.84
CA GLY A 41 -2.13 -7.65 -11.02
C GLY A 41 -0.90 -7.60 -10.11
N PHE A 42 -1.04 -7.00 -8.94
CA PHE A 42 0.04 -6.81 -7.96
C PHE A 42 0.54 -8.14 -7.41
N ARG A 43 -0.36 -9.00 -6.91
CA ARG A 43 0.00 -10.34 -6.41
C ARG A 43 0.68 -11.17 -7.49
N LYS A 44 0.18 -11.09 -8.73
CA LYS A 44 0.73 -11.82 -9.88
C LYS A 44 2.14 -11.36 -10.23
N ALA A 45 2.42 -10.06 -10.19
CA ALA A 45 3.76 -9.52 -10.44
C ALA A 45 4.78 -10.03 -9.41
N LEU A 46 4.39 -10.08 -8.13
CA LEU A 46 5.27 -10.58 -7.07
C LEU A 46 5.56 -12.09 -7.19
N LEU A 47 4.58 -12.89 -7.59
CA LEU A 47 4.73 -14.34 -7.78
C LEU A 47 5.45 -14.74 -9.07
N ARG A 48 5.72 -13.77 -9.97
CA ARG A 48 6.41 -13.97 -11.25
C ARG A 48 7.91 -13.79 -11.15
N ALA A 49 8.45 -13.30 -10.03
CA ALA A 49 9.89 -13.27 -9.84
C ALA A 49 10.41 -14.71 -9.90
N ASP A 50 11.05 -15.05 -11.02
CA ASP A 50 11.67 -16.36 -11.22
C ASP A 50 12.64 -16.57 -10.05
N GLY A 51 12.60 -17.73 -9.41
CA GLY A 51 13.22 -18.02 -8.11
C GLY A 51 14.76 -17.82 -8.00
N ASN A 52 15.37 -17.18 -8.98
CA ASN A 52 16.75 -16.69 -8.99
C ASN A 52 16.90 -15.25 -8.47
N ALA A 53 15.81 -14.48 -8.30
CA ALA A 53 15.86 -13.13 -7.75
C ALA A 53 14.62 -12.78 -6.88
N PRO A 54 14.79 -11.99 -5.80
CA PRO A 54 13.67 -11.57 -4.97
C PRO A 54 12.74 -10.61 -5.72
N ALA A 55 11.43 -10.70 -5.48
CA ALA A 55 10.47 -9.70 -5.93
C ALA A 55 10.57 -8.45 -5.04
N ILE A 56 11.08 -7.35 -5.59
CA ILE A 56 11.24 -6.09 -4.84
C ILE A 56 10.01 -5.20 -5.04
N ILE A 57 9.41 -4.76 -3.93
CA ILE A 57 8.47 -3.64 -3.91
C ILE A 57 9.28 -2.39 -3.55
N ALA A 58 9.49 -1.49 -4.52
CA ALA A 58 10.24 -0.25 -4.27
C ALA A 58 9.32 0.84 -3.70
N GLU A 59 9.72 1.49 -2.60
CA GLU A 59 8.88 2.45 -1.89
C GLU A 59 9.23 3.90 -2.24
N LEU A 60 8.24 4.65 -2.71
CA LEU A 60 8.29 6.10 -2.93
C LEU A 60 7.83 6.82 -1.67
N LYS A 61 8.79 7.34 -0.89
CA LYS A 61 8.56 7.98 0.41
C LYS A 61 9.34 9.29 0.58
N LYS A 62 8.63 10.40 0.81
CA LYS A 62 9.22 11.73 1.01
C LYS A 62 9.70 11.96 2.45
N ALA A 63 8.86 11.65 3.43
CA ALA A 63 9.14 11.83 4.86
C ALA A 63 8.63 10.64 5.69
N SER A 64 8.99 10.60 6.97
CA SER A 64 8.40 9.68 7.94
C SER A 64 8.48 10.24 9.37
N PRO A 65 7.61 9.83 10.29
CA PRO A 65 7.68 10.27 11.70
C PRO A 65 9.01 10.01 12.38
N SER A 66 9.69 8.91 12.03
CA SER A 66 10.93 8.49 12.69
C SER A 66 12.19 9.16 12.14
N ARG A 67 12.18 9.58 10.86
CA ARG A 67 13.35 10.17 10.18
C ARG A 67 13.15 11.60 9.70
N GLY A 68 11.97 12.18 9.87
CA GLY A 68 11.64 13.48 9.28
C GLY A 68 11.66 13.42 7.75
N LEU A 69 12.15 14.49 7.12
CA LEU A 69 12.34 14.55 5.67
C LEU A 69 13.44 13.58 5.23
N ILE A 70 13.10 12.65 4.34
CA ILE A 70 14.03 11.65 3.80
C ILE A 70 14.62 12.14 2.48
N ARG A 71 13.78 12.75 1.63
CA ARG A 71 14.17 13.27 0.33
C ARG A 71 13.53 14.63 0.11
N ASP A 72 14.35 15.66 -0.02
CA ASP A 72 13.89 17.03 -0.25
C ASP A 72 13.35 17.19 -1.68
N ASP A 73 14.15 16.76 -2.67
CA ASP A 73 13.76 16.67 -4.07
C ASP A 73 13.02 15.35 -4.37
N PHE A 74 11.69 15.40 -4.35
CA PHE A 74 10.81 14.25 -4.47
C PHE A 74 9.90 14.36 -5.72
N SER A 75 10.49 14.15 -6.90
CA SER A 75 9.77 14.04 -8.17
C SER A 75 9.32 12.60 -8.41
N VAL A 76 8.06 12.28 -8.08
CA VAL A 76 7.49 10.95 -8.34
C VAL A 76 7.49 10.61 -9.84
N ALA A 77 7.35 11.63 -10.69
CA ALA A 77 7.36 11.48 -12.14
C ALA A 77 8.72 11.02 -12.70
N GLU A 78 9.81 11.20 -11.94
CA GLU A 78 11.17 10.76 -12.28
C GLU A 78 11.52 9.47 -11.53
N LEU A 79 11.27 9.42 -10.22
CA LEU A 79 11.63 8.30 -9.36
C LEU A 79 10.88 7.00 -9.72
N ALA A 80 9.61 7.09 -10.12
CA ALA A 80 8.82 5.90 -10.43
C ALA A 80 9.40 5.11 -11.62
N PRO A 81 9.68 5.72 -12.79
CA PRO A 81 10.42 5.08 -13.87
C PRO A 81 11.79 4.54 -13.44
N GLU A 82 12.59 5.32 -12.71
CA GLU A 82 13.93 4.89 -12.27
C GLU A 82 13.87 3.59 -11.45
N MET A 83 12.93 3.49 -10.51
CA MET A 83 12.75 2.29 -9.70
C MET A 83 12.25 1.10 -10.52
N ALA A 84 11.36 1.35 -11.49
CA ALA A 84 10.87 0.32 -12.40
C ALA A 84 12.00 -0.22 -13.30
N ASP A 85 12.80 0.67 -13.89
CA ASP A 85 13.93 0.35 -14.76
C ASP A 85 15.06 -0.36 -13.98
N ALA A 86 15.20 -0.06 -12.67
CA ALA A 86 16.09 -0.78 -11.76
C ALA A 86 15.60 -2.20 -11.38
N GLY A 87 14.43 -2.63 -11.89
CA GLY A 87 13.93 -3.99 -11.73
C GLY A 87 12.93 -4.18 -10.59
N ALA A 88 12.29 -3.11 -10.08
CA ALA A 88 11.20 -3.26 -9.12
C ALA A 88 10.05 -4.08 -9.72
N ALA A 89 9.55 -5.06 -8.97
CA ALA A 89 8.38 -5.86 -9.36
C ALA A 89 7.07 -5.09 -9.15
N ALA A 90 7.05 -4.15 -8.21
CA ALA A 90 5.94 -3.25 -7.94
C ALA A 90 6.45 -1.97 -7.26
N LEU A 91 5.65 -0.92 -7.31
CA LEU A 91 5.88 0.29 -6.51
C LEU A 91 4.96 0.31 -5.29
N SER A 92 5.46 0.85 -4.18
CA SER A 92 4.67 1.25 -3.02
C SER A 92 4.71 2.76 -2.89
N VAL A 93 3.55 3.42 -2.92
CA VAL A 93 3.47 4.88 -2.92
C VAL A 93 2.81 5.35 -1.64
N LEU A 94 3.52 6.15 -0.85
CA LEU A 94 2.96 6.76 0.36
C LEU A 94 1.93 7.84 -0.03
N THR A 95 0.70 7.66 0.42
CA THR A 95 -0.39 8.62 0.18
C THR A 95 -0.86 9.37 1.42
N GLU A 96 -0.34 9.00 2.61
CA GLU A 96 -0.62 9.71 3.85
C GLU A 96 0.07 11.09 3.84
N GLU A 97 -0.71 12.16 4.02
CA GLU A 97 -0.24 13.53 3.81
C GLU A 97 0.49 14.11 5.02
N LYS A 98 -0.03 13.92 6.24
CA LYS A 98 0.38 14.71 7.41
C LYS A 98 1.72 14.26 7.98
N HIS A 99 1.95 12.96 8.05
CA HIS A 99 3.09 12.32 8.69
C HIS A 99 4.15 11.87 7.68
N PHE A 100 3.75 11.55 6.46
CA PHE A 100 4.65 11.07 5.39
C PHE A 100 4.88 12.07 4.25
N GLN A 101 4.15 13.21 4.23
CA GLN A 101 4.16 14.18 3.13
C GLN A 101 3.88 13.52 1.76
N GLY A 102 3.03 12.50 1.78
CA GLY A 102 2.53 11.82 0.59
C GLY A 102 1.34 12.54 -0.04
N GLY A 103 0.61 11.81 -0.89
CA GLY A 103 -0.66 12.25 -1.41
C GLY A 103 -1.18 11.29 -2.48
N LEU A 104 -2.50 11.24 -2.68
CA LEU A 104 -3.13 10.40 -3.71
C LEU A 104 -2.65 10.73 -5.13
N GLU A 105 -2.29 11.99 -5.36
CA GLU A 105 -1.76 12.44 -6.64
C GLU A 105 -0.41 11.76 -6.97
N ASN A 106 0.41 11.46 -5.97
CA ASN A 106 1.65 10.71 -6.19
C ASN A 106 1.35 9.29 -6.71
N LEU A 107 0.28 8.64 -6.22
CA LEU A 107 -0.12 7.32 -6.70
C LEU A 107 -0.53 7.39 -8.17
N ARG A 108 -1.31 8.42 -8.54
CA ARG A 108 -1.73 8.66 -9.93
C ARG A 108 -0.54 8.88 -10.85
N ILE A 109 0.36 9.79 -10.47
CA ILE A 109 1.59 10.11 -11.24
C ILE A 109 2.46 8.85 -11.39
N ALA A 110 2.70 8.10 -10.31
CA ALA A 110 3.49 6.87 -10.38
C ALA A 110 2.84 5.87 -11.34
N SER A 111 1.53 5.63 -11.20
CA SER A 111 0.79 4.71 -12.06
C SER A 111 0.86 5.10 -13.54
N GLU A 112 0.75 6.38 -13.87
CA GLU A 112 0.83 6.88 -15.26
C GLU A 112 2.23 6.77 -15.88
N ARG A 113 3.27 6.64 -15.06
CA ARG A 113 4.67 6.66 -15.52
C ARG A 113 5.32 5.28 -15.62
N VAL A 114 4.67 4.23 -15.12
CA VAL A 114 5.21 2.86 -15.14
C VAL A 114 4.19 1.83 -15.61
N THR A 115 4.68 0.65 -16.00
CA THR A 115 3.83 -0.50 -16.40
C THR A 115 3.72 -1.57 -15.29
N ILE A 116 4.56 -1.51 -14.26
CA ILE A 116 4.48 -2.36 -13.07
C ILE A 116 3.34 -1.92 -12.14
N PRO A 117 2.81 -2.82 -11.29
CA PRO A 117 1.70 -2.48 -10.40
C PRO A 117 2.10 -1.53 -9.27
N CYS A 118 1.14 -0.69 -8.83
CA CYS A 118 1.33 0.28 -7.75
C CYS A 118 0.45 -0.05 -6.53
N LEU A 119 1.06 -0.08 -5.34
CA LEU A 119 0.41 -0.24 -4.05
C LEU A 119 0.17 1.14 -3.41
N ARG A 120 -1.08 1.43 -3.01
CA ARG A 120 -1.38 2.54 -2.09
C ARG A 120 -0.91 2.16 -0.68
N LYS A 121 0.15 2.82 -0.20
CA LYS A 121 0.63 2.71 1.19
C LYS A 121 0.02 3.84 2.01
N ASP A 122 -0.97 3.50 2.82
CA ASP A 122 -1.73 4.44 3.65
C ASP A 122 -2.35 3.68 4.84
N PHE A 123 -2.93 4.41 5.78
CA PHE A 123 -3.68 3.87 6.90
C PHE A 123 -5.15 3.76 6.49
N ILE A 124 -5.51 2.64 5.86
CA ILE A 124 -6.87 2.38 5.38
C ILE A 124 -7.77 2.07 6.58
N VAL A 125 -8.78 2.91 6.79
CA VAL A 125 -9.77 2.80 7.88
C VAL A 125 -11.22 3.02 7.40
N ASP A 126 -11.42 3.24 6.09
CA ASP A 126 -12.71 3.40 5.44
C ASP A 126 -12.67 2.86 3.99
N GLU A 127 -13.77 2.29 3.51
CA GLU A 127 -13.91 1.75 2.15
C GLU A 127 -13.69 2.78 1.06
N ILE A 128 -13.96 4.07 1.33
CA ILE A 128 -13.70 5.12 0.34
C ILE A 128 -12.23 5.19 -0.04
N GLN A 129 -11.31 4.87 0.88
CA GLN A 129 -9.89 4.89 0.59
C GLN A 129 -9.50 3.76 -0.40
N LEU A 130 -10.21 2.63 -0.39
CA LEU A 130 -10.00 1.57 -1.39
C LEU A 130 -10.49 2.02 -2.77
N LEU A 131 -11.65 2.68 -2.82
CA LEU A 131 -12.18 3.25 -4.05
C LEU A 131 -11.24 4.33 -4.63
N GLU A 132 -10.72 5.22 -3.77
CA GLU A 132 -9.73 6.22 -4.15
C GLU A 132 -8.43 5.60 -4.66
N ALA A 133 -7.95 4.53 -4.01
CA ALA A 133 -6.76 3.81 -4.45
C ALA A 133 -6.95 3.34 -5.89
N ARG A 134 -8.08 2.70 -6.16
CA ARG A 134 -8.42 2.20 -7.49
C ARG A 134 -8.59 3.32 -8.51
N ALA A 135 -9.31 4.38 -8.13
CA ALA A 135 -9.56 5.56 -8.97
C ALA A 135 -8.26 6.29 -9.37
N CYS A 136 -7.23 6.24 -8.52
CA CYS A 136 -5.94 6.87 -8.76
C CYS A 136 -4.89 5.90 -9.35
N GLY A 137 -5.34 4.79 -9.97
CA GLY A 137 -4.45 3.87 -10.68
C GLY A 137 -3.69 2.88 -9.77
N GLY A 138 -4.14 2.70 -8.53
CA GLY A 138 -3.63 1.66 -7.63
C GLY A 138 -4.10 0.26 -8.03
N ASP A 139 -3.17 -0.69 -7.94
CA ASP A 139 -3.37 -2.12 -8.17
C ASP A 139 -3.47 -2.91 -6.87
N ALA A 140 -2.97 -2.34 -5.77
CA ALA A 140 -3.14 -2.88 -4.43
C ALA A 140 -3.34 -1.79 -3.36
N ALA A 141 -3.83 -2.17 -2.19
CA ALA A 141 -3.84 -1.34 -0.98
C ALA A 141 -3.28 -2.09 0.24
N LEU A 142 -2.71 -1.34 1.19
CA LEU A 142 -2.21 -1.85 2.46
C LEU A 142 -3.34 -1.93 3.49
N LEU A 143 -3.50 -3.06 4.16
CA LEU A 143 -4.28 -3.16 5.40
C LEU A 143 -3.33 -3.50 6.54
N ILE A 144 -3.41 -2.75 7.64
CA ILE A 144 -2.57 -2.96 8.83
C ILE A 144 -3.44 -3.61 9.90
N VAL A 145 -3.13 -4.84 10.31
CA VAL A 145 -3.98 -5.60 11.23
C VAL A 145 -4.04 -4.96 12.61
N ALA A 146 -2.95 -4.35 13.07
CA ALA A 146 -2.89 -3.57 14.30
C ALA A 146 -3.86 -2.36 14.31
N ALA A 147 -4.24 -1.84 13.14
CA ALA A 147 -5.06 -0.63 12.99
C ALA A 147 -6.56 -0.93 12.86
N LEU A 148 -6.93 -2.19 12.67
CA LEU A 148 -8.25 -2.61 12.22
C LEU A 148 -8.84 -3.66 13.14
N THR A 149 -10.16 -3.62 13.31
CA THR A 149 -10.92 -4.73 13.90
C THR A 149 -11.09 -5.87 12.90
N ASP A 150 -11.42 -7.08 13.38
CA ASP A 150 -11.65 -8.23 12.49
C ASP A 150 -12.85 -8.02 11.55
N ALA A 151 -13.85 -7.25 12.01
CA ALA A 151 -14.98 -6.86 11.18
C ALA A 151 -14.52 -5.96 10.03
N GLU A 152 -13.70 -4.94 10.33
CA GLU A 152 -13.13 -4.05 9.30
C GLU A 152 -12.23 -4.81 8.33
N LEU A 153 -11.37 -5.71 8.79
CA LEU A 153 -10.54 -6.55 7.92
C LEU A 153 -11.39 -7.33 6.91
N ARG A 154 -12.48 -7.96 7.36
CA ARG A 154 -13.41 -8.67 6.47
C ARG A 154 -14.11 -7.74 5.49
N THR A 155 -14.63 -6.62 5.97
CA THR A 155 -15.32 -5.61 5.14
C THR A 155 -14.39 -5.06 4.06
N PHE A 156 -13.21 -4.60 4.44
CA PHE A 156 -12.25 -4.01 3.51
C PHE A 156 -11.66 -5.03 2.54
N SER A 157 -11.45 -6.26 2.99
CA SER A 157 -11.07 -7.38 2.09
C SER A 157 -12.16 -7.64 1.04
N ALA A 158 -13.44 -7.68 1.44
CA ALA A 158 -14.55 -7.87 0.51
C ALA A 158 -14.70 -6.69 -0.47
N ALA A 159 -14.58 -5.45 0.02
CA ALA A 159 -14.64 -4.25 -0.80
C ALA A 159 -13.50 -4.21 -1.83
N ALA A 160 -12.28 -4.57 -1.44
CA ALA A 160 -11.13 -4.63 -2.34
C ALA A 160 -11.33 -5.68 -3.45
N ARG A 161 -11.87 -6.87 -3.11
CA ARG A 161 -12.24 -7.88 -4.11
C ARG A 161 -13.24 -7.35 -5.14
N ASN A 162 -14.27 -6.63 -4.69
CA ASN A 162 -15.27 -6.02 -5.59
C ASN A 162 -14.67 -4.94 -6.51
N LEU A 163 -13.56 -4.32 -6.09
CA LEU A 163 -12.82 -3.31 -6.87
C LEU A 163 -11.70 -3.91 -7.73
N GLU A 164 -11.52 -5.23 -7.74
CA GLU A 164 -10.37 -5.92 -8.32
C GLU A 164 -9.03 -5.33 -7.85
N LEU A 165 -8.97 -4.93 -6.58
CA LEU A 165 -7.83 -4.33 -5.94
C LEU A 165 -7.17 -5.38 -5.03
N ASP A 166 -5.90 -5.71 -5.29
CA ASP A 166 -5.16 -6.63 -4.43
C ASP A 166 -4.94 -6.01 -3.03
N ILE A 167 -4.76 -6.85 -2.01
CA ILE A 167 -4.45 -6.38 -0.66
C ILE A 167 -3.11 -6.94 -0.20
N LEU A 168 -2.25 -6.06 0.30
CA LEU A 168 -1.10 -6.44 1.12
C LEU A 168 -1.48 -6.27 2.59
N CYS A 169 -1.46 -7.35 3.36
CA CYS A 169 -1.80 -7.33 4.78
C CYS A 169 -0.51 -7.26 5.62
N GLU A 170 -0.37 -6.23 6.45
CA GLU A 170 0.76 -6.02 7.35
C GLU A 170 0.42 -6.57 8.74
N VAL A 171 1.27 -7.51 9.20
CA VAL A 171 1.17 -8.20 10.49
C VAL A 171 2.51 -8.11 11.22
N HIS A 172 2.46 -7.97 12.54
CA HIS A 172 3.65 -7.80 13.39
C HIS A 172 3.92 -8.98 14.32
N ASP A 173 2.91 -9.81 14.58
CA ASP A 173 3.01 -10.99 15.43
C ASP A 173 2.09 -12.11 14.95
N GLU A 174 2.15 -13.24 15.66
CA GLU A 174 1.36 -14.43 15.36
C GLU A 174 -0.14 -14.20 15.55
N GLU A 175 -0.56 -13.38 16.52
CA GLU A 175 -1.98 -13.08 16.75
C GLU A 175 -2.55 -12.30 15.57
N GLU A 176 -1.84 -11.28 15.09
CA GLU A 176 -2.21 -10.52 13.91
C GLU A 176 -2.25 -11.40 12.65
N LEU A 177 -1.32 -12.34 12.51
CA LEU A 177 -1.35 -13.33 11.43
C LEU A 177 -2.63 -14.18 11.49
N GLN A 178 -2.98 -14.73 12.66
CA GLN A 178 -4.20 -15.53 12.81
C GLN A 178 -5.46 -14.72 12.50
N ARG A 179 -5.50 -13.44 12.90
CA ARG A 179 -6.60 -12.52 12.58
C ARG A 179 -6.70 -12.27 11.06
N ALA A 180 -5.58 -12.08 10.38
CA ALA A 180 -5.54 -11.95 8.93
C ALA A 180 -6.04 -13.22 8.23
N LEU A 181 -5.57 -14.40 8.64
CA LEU A 181 -6.02 -15.68 8.10
C LEU A 181 -7.54 -15.87 8.31
N GLY A 182 -8.04 -15.54 9.49
CA GLY A 182 -9.47 -15.57 9.82
C GLY A 182 -10.33 -14.58 9.02
N ALA A 183 -9.74 -13.52 8.46
CA ALA A 183 -10.39 -12.60 7.52
C ALA A 183 -10.34 -13.08 6.05
N GLY A 184 -9.75 -14.25 5.79
CA GLY A 184 -9.67 -14.86 4.47
C GLY A 184 -8.49 -14.35 3.64
N PHE A 185 -7.46 -13.81 4.27
CA PHE A 185 -6.16 -13.62 3.63
C PHE A 185 -5.43 -14.97 3.53
N GLU A 186 -4.76 -15.22 2.41
CA GLU A 186 -3.98 -16.44 2.23
C GLU A 186 -2.71 -16.39 3.09
N SER A 187 -2.30 -17.54 3.62
CA SER A 187 -1.06 -17.61 4.40
C SER A 187 0.14 -17.29 3.50
N PRO A 188 1.20 -16.66 4.07
CA PRO A 188 2.47 -16.57 3.38
C PRO A 188 2.88 -17.94 2.86
N GLY A 189 2.70 -19.04 3.61
CA GLY A 189 3.05 -20.41 3.18
C GLY A 189 2.30 -20.96 1.95
N ASP A 190 1.05 -20.56 1.73
CA ASP A 190 0.27 -20.97 0.55
C ASP A 190 0.60 -20.12 -0.67
N ALA A 191 1.00 -18.85 -0.48
CA ALA A 191 1.60 -18.01 -1.52
C ALA A 191 3.10 -18.34 -1.76
N LEU A 192 3.84 -18.75 -0.73
CA LEU A 192 5.29 -19.05 -0.68
C LEU A 192 5.62 -20.50 -1.03
N ARG A 193 4.67 -21.40 -1.29
CA ARG A 193 4.98 -22.64 -2.02
C ARG A 193 5.55 -22.36 -3.43
N LYS A 194 5.53 -21.10 -3.88
CA LYS A 194 6.19 -20.62 -5.10
C LYS A 194 7.20 -19.47 -4.92
N LEU A 195 7.50 -19.02 -3.71
CA LEU A 195 8.59 -18.05 -3.46
C LEU A 195 9.25 -18.42 -2.13
N ARG A 196 10.48 -18.92 -2.17
CA ARG A 196 11.24 -19.19 -0.95
C ARG A 196 11.98 -17.94 -0.49
N ALA A 197 11.93 -17.73 0.82
CA ALA A 197 12.86 -17.03 1.70
C ALA A 197 12.94 -15.48 1.63
N ASP A 198 12.83 -14.90 2.83
CA ASP A 198 13.38 -13.62 3.29
C ASP A 198 12.52 -12.33 3.23
N ALA A 199 11.36 -12.34 3.91
CA ALA A 199 10.63 -11.12 4.29
C ALA A 199 10.74 -10.77 5.80
N ALA A 200 11.80 -11.20 6.48
CA ALA A 200 12.05 -10.85 7.88
C ALA A 200 13.03 -9.66 8.08
N GLN A 201 13.35 -8.89 7.02
CA GLN A 201 14.36 -7.84 7.12
C GLN A 201 14.05 -6.53 6.39
N LEU A 202 12.80 -6.08 6.38
CA LEU A 202 12.45 -4.72 5.91
C LEU A 202 12.17 -3.70 7.03
N ALA A 203 12.23 -4.11 8.31
CA ALA A 203 12.12 -3.19 9.44
C ALA A 203 13.48 -2.71 10.01
N SER A 204 14.63 -3.19 9.50
CA SER A 204 15.94 -2.77 10.01
C SER A 204 17.08 -3.00 9.02
N LYS A 205 17.48 -1.93 8.30
CA LYS A 205 18.82 -1.56 7.77
C LYS A 205 18.60 -0.46 6.71
N HIS A 206 18.73 0.83 7.02
CA HIS A 206 19.99 1.61 7.03
C HIS A 206 20.86 1.38 5.77
N GLU A 207 20.95 2.46 4.98
CA GLU A 207 22.16 2.91 4.29
C GLU A 207 22.64 2.11 3.06
N VAL A 208 21.99 2.31 1.90
CA VAL A 208 22.71 2.38 0.61
C VAL A 208 22.00 3.37 -0.32
N ALA A 209 22.43 4.63 -0.27
CA ALA A 209 22.32 5.58 -1.38
C ALA A 209 23.35 6.69 -1.14
N ARG A 210 24.63 6.32 -1.29
CA ARG A 210 25.71 7.25 -1.58
C ARG A 210 26.49 6.67 -2.73
N GLN A 211 26.10 7.04 -3.95
CA GLN A 211 27.01 7.49 -4.99
C GLN A 211 26.32 8.65 -5.71
#